data_AF-A0A955VRH9-F1
#
_entry.id   AF-A0A955VRH9-F1
#
_cell.length_a   1.000
_cell.length_b   1.000
_cell.length_c   1.000
_cell.angle_alpha   90.00
_cell.angle_beta   90.00
_cell.angle_gamma   90.00
#
_symmetry.space_group_name_H-M   'P 1'
#
loop_
_entity.id
_entity.type
_entity.pdbx_description
1 polymer ?
#
loop_
_entity_poly.entity_id
_entity_poly.type
_entity_poly.pdbx_seq_one_letter_code
_entity_poly.pdbx_strand_id
1 'polypeptide(L)'
;MGVKHSEEKSEIIRRYSALAPHERLHLLAGLVYWFSLEGRDGYVEAGNTTEGAVVRLRAINEVMQVLSAQLLRLTDNGEGYPDDAFFDVLAETVRDREVFLRAVYGAFRWVIEKAKERG
;
A
#
# COMPACT_ATOMS: atom_id res chain seq x y z
N MET A 1 -5.89 18.70 15.86
CA MET A 1 -6.35 18.21 14.54
C MET A 1 -5.85 16.76 14.29
N GLY A 2 -5.91 15.86 15.29
CA GLY A 2 -5.22 14.55 15.24
C GLY A 2 -6.11 13.30 15.38
N VAL A 3 -7.40 13.44 15.71
CA VAL A 3 -8.27 12.29 16.05
C VAL A 3 -8.74 11.50 14.81
N LYS A 4 -8.99 12.18 13.67
CA LYS A 4 -9.45 11.51 12.44
C LYS A 4 -8.38 10.60 11.81
N HIS A 5 -7.10 10.98 11.93
CA HIS A 5 -6.00 10.19 11.39
C HIS A 5 -5.76 8.90 12.17
N SER A 6 -5.91 8.92 13.49
CA SER A 6 -5.76 7.72 14.31
C SER A 6 -6.91 6.72 14.13
N GLU A 7 -8.15 7.20 13.97
CA GLU A 7 -9.32 6.34 13.77
C GLU A 7 -9.28 5.61 12.41
N GLU A 8 -8.96 6.32 11.33
CA GLU A 8 -8.87 5.73 10.00
C GLU A 8 -7.75 4.69 9.88
N LYS A 9 -6.57 5.02 10.43
CA LYS A 9 -5.46 4.06 10.52
C LYS A 9 -5.88 2.81 11.31
N SER A 10 -6.52 3.00 12.46
CA SER A 10 -6.98 1.89 13.31
C SER A 10 -7.97 0.99 12.56
N GLU A 11 -8.86 1.59 11.77
CA GLU A 11 -9.80 0.83 10.94
C GLU A 11 -9.11 0.05 9.83
N ILE A 12 -8.14 0.65 9.13
CA ILE A 12 -7.33 -0.02 8.10
C ILE A 12 -6.61 -1.24 8.68
N ILE A 13 -5.92 -1.06 9.81
CA ILE A 13 -5.20 -2.13 10.50
C ILE A 13 -6.18 -3.22 10.93
N ARG A 14 -7.29 -2.86 11.58
CA ARG A 14 -8.32 -3.81 12.03
C ARG A 14 -8.84 -4.65 10.87
N ARG A 15 -9.14 -4.02 9.73
CA ARG A 15 -9.60 -4.73 8.53
C ARG A 15 -8.52 -5.63 7.94
N TYR A 16 -7.28 -5.17 7.86
CA TYR A 16 -6.16 -5.95 7.37
C TYR A 16 -5.88 -7.18 8.25
N SER A 17 -5.83 -6.99 9.57
CA SER A 17 -5.57 -8.07 10.52
C SER A 17 -6.72 -9.08 10.60
N ALA A 18 -7.93 -8.71 10.19
CA ALA A 18 -9.07 -9.63 10.09
C ALA A 18 -9.03 -10.53 8.83
N LEU A 19 -8.21 -10.20 7.82
CA LEU A 19 -8.07 -10.99 6.60
C LEU A 19 -7.32 -12.30 6.86
N ALA A 20 -7.74 -13.36 6.18
CA ALA A 20 -6.99 -14.61 6.11
C ALA A 20 -5.64 -14.38 5.41
N PRO A 21 -4.60 -15.21 5.67
CA PRO A 21 -3.26 -14.99 5.11
C PRO A 21 -3.24 -14.81 3.58
N HIS A 22 -4.00 -15.64 2.86
CA HIS A 22 -4.09 -15.55 1.40
C HIS A 22 -4.79 -14.26 0.93
N GLU A 23 -5.77 -13.74 1.67
CA GLU A 23 -6.42 -12.47 1.36
C GLU A 23 -5.48 -11.29 1.62
N ARG A 24 -4.65 -11.36 2.68
CA ARG A 24 -3.59 -10.37 2.92
C ARG A 24 -2.58 -10.34 1.79
N LEU A 25 -2.17 -11.49 1.25
CA LEU A 25 -1.29 -11.57 0.08
C LEU A 25 -1.92 -10.88 -1.15
N HIS A 26 -3.21 -11.16 -1.43
CA HIS A 26 -3.91 -10.46 -2.51
C HIS A 26 -3.99 -8.96 -2.24
N LEU A 27 -4.29 -8.52 -1.02
CA LEU A 27 -4.33 -7.10 -0.68
C LEU A 27 -2.99 -6.42 -0.96
N LEU A 28 -1.89 -7.02 -0.51
CA LEU A 28 -0.54 -6.48 -0.75
C LEU A 28 -0.19 -6.45 -2.24
N ALA A 29 -0.54 -7.49 -3.00
CA ALA A 29 -0.39 -7.48 -4.46
C ALA A 29 -1.22 -6.36 -5.13
N GLY A 30 -2.43 -6.12 -4.63
CA GLY A 30 -3.27 -5.00 -5.05
C GLY A 30 -2.64 -3.64 -4.76
N LEU A 31 -2.01 -3.48 -3.59
CA LEU A 31 -1.26 -2.25 -3.26
C LEU A 31 -0.08 -2.05 -4.21
N VAL A 32 0.70 -3.11 -4.49
CA VAL A 32 1.79 -3.06 -5.48
C VAL A 32 1.27 -2.58 -6.83
N TYR A 33 0.14 -3.13 -7.29
CA TYR A 33 -0.49 -2.68 -8.53
C TYR A 33 -0.86 -1.19 -8.50
N TRP A 34 -1.59 -0.72 -7.48
CA TRP A 34 -2.00 0.68 -7.37
C TRP A 34 -0.80 1.64 -7.36
N PHE A 35 0.23 1.35 -6.57
CA PHE A 35 1.42 2.21 -6.52
C PHE A 35 2.29 2.11 -7.79
N SER A 36 2.23 0.99 -8.53
CA SER A 36 2.89 0.92 -9.84
C SER A 36 2.23 1.85 -10.87
N LEU A 37 0.90 2.03 -10.80
CA LEU A 37 0.19 3.01 -11.63
C LEU A 37 0.58 4.44 -11.25
N GLU A 38 0.66 4.74 -9.96
CA GLU A 38 1.14 6.06 -9.49
C GLU A 38 2.59 6.33 -9.92
N GLY A 39 3.44 5.30 -9.92
CA GLY A 39 4.81 5.38 -10.45
C GLY A 39 4.87 5.63 -11.94
N ARG A 40 3.98 5.02 -12.73
CA ARG A 40 3.86 5.28 -14.17
C ARG A 40 3.54 6.75 -14.45
N ASP A 41 2.68 7.36 -13.64
CA ASP A 41 2.35 8.78 -13.80
C ASP A 41 3.45 9.72 -13.28
N GLY A 42 4.52 9.16 -12.67
CA GLY A 42 5.68 9.89 -12.19
C GLY A 42 6.78 10.12 -13.22
N TYR A 43 6.71 9.51 -14.41
CA TYR A 43 7.74 9.66 -15.44
C TYR A 43 7.69 11.04 -16.13
N VAL A 44 8.79 11.42 -16.80
CA VAL A 44 8.89 12.68 -17.57
C VAL A 44 7.90 12.68 -18.74
N GLU A 45 7.68 11.51 -19.35
CA GLU A 45 6.73 11.26 -20.42
C GLU A 45 5.27 11.55 -20.01
N ALA A 46 4.98 11.58 -18.71
CA ALA A 46 3.69 11.99 -18.16
C ALA A 46 3.58 13.51 -17.94
N GLY A 47 4.59 14.29 -18.35
CA GLY A 47 4.61 15.76 -18.23
C GLY A 47 5.33 16.29 -16.99
N ASN A 48 6.03 15.44 -16.23
CA ASN A 48 6.82 15.86 -15.07
C ASN A 48 8.17 16.46 -15.50
N THR A 49 8.72 17.36 -14.67
CA THR A 49 10.13 17.75 -14.82
C THR A 49 11.05 16.57 -14.47
N THR A 50 12.28 16.56 -14.98
CA THR A 50 13.25 15.51 -14.66
C THR A 50 13.50 15.39 -13.15
N GLU A 51 13.67 16.52 -12.45
CA GLU A 51 13.86 16.53 -11.01
C GLU A 51 12.61 16.01 -10.26
N GLY A 52 11.42 16.46 -10.66
CA GLY A 52 10.16 15.99 -10.08
C GLY A 52 9.96 14.48 -10.28
N ALA A 53 10.27 13.97 -11.47
CA ALA A 53 10.20 12.55 -11.79
C ALA A 53 11.14 11.73 -10.91
N VAL A 54 12.40 12.16 -10.73
CA VAL A 54 13.38 11.46 -9.87
C VAL A 54 12.88 11.38 -8.41
N VAL A 55 12.36 12.48 -7.87
CA VAL A 55 11.83 12.50 -6.49
C VAL A 55 10.65 11.54 -6.34
N ARG A 56 9.72 11.58 -7.30
CA ARG A 56 8.48 10.78 -7.25
C ARG A 56 8.77 9.28 -7.42
N LEU A 57 9.61 8.92 -8.38
CA LEU A 57 10.01 7.52 -8.62
C LEU A 57 10.83 6.95 -7.46
N ARG A 58 11.64 7.76 -6.77
CA ARG A 58 12.34 7.33 -5.55
C ARG A 58 11.35 6.98 -4.44
N ALA A 59 10.35 7.82 -4.20
CA ALA A 59 9.31 7.54 -3.20
C ALA A 59 8.54 6.26 -3.54
N ILE A 60 8.18 6.05 -4.82
CA ILE A 60 7.53 4.81 -5.25
C ILE A 60 8.44 3.60 -5.05
N ASN A 61 9.73 3.70 -5.33
CA ASN A 61 10.67 2.61 -5.06
C ASN A 61 10.73 2.26 -3.56
N GLU A 62 10.75 3.27 -2.67
CA GLU A 62 10.68 3.05 -1.22
C GLU A 62 9.37 2.34 -0.81
N VAL A 63 8.23 2.74 -1.38
CA VAL A 63 6.95 2.06 -1.18
C VAL A 63 7.04 0.58 -1.61
N MET A 64 7.62 0.30 -2.76
CA MET A 64 7.79 -1.07 -3.25
C MET A 64 8.68 -1.91 -2.33
N GLN A 65 9.72 -1.33 -1.74
CA GLN A 65 10.56 -2.02 -0.75
C GLN A 65 9.76 -2.38 0.51
N VAL A 66 8.96 -1.44 1.04
CA VAL A 66 8.11 -1.67 2.21
C VAL A 66 7.07 -2.76 1.95
N LEU A 67 6.41 -2.73 0.78
CA LEU A 67 5.44 -3.76 0.37
C LEU A 67 6.09 -5.13 0.16
N SER A 68 7.28 -5.16 -0.43
CA SER A 68 8.03 -6.41 -0.67
C SER A 68 8.44 -7.07 0.65
N ALA A 69 8.94 -6.28 1.62
CA ALA A 69 9.25 -6.79 2.95
C ALA A 69 8.02 -7.41 3.63
N GLN A 70 6.86 -6.74 3.53
CA GLN A 70 5.63 -7.25 4.12
C GLN A 70 5.09 -8.50 3.39
N LEU A 71 5.26 -8.59 2.07
CA LEU A 71 4.95 -9.81 1.30
C LEU A 71 5.82 -10.98 1.74
N LEU A 72 7.13 -10.77 1.88
CA LEU A 72 8.07 -11.80 2.30
C LEU A 72 7.73 -12.36 3.69
N ARG A 73 7.34 -11.49 4.64
CA ARG A 73 6.85 -11.90 5.98
C ARG A 73 5.65 -12.84 5.94
N LEU A 74 4.80 -12.74 4.92
CA LEU A 74 3.62 -13.59 4.78
C LEU A 74 3.91 -14.91 4.05
N THR A 75 4.99 -14.97 3.26
CA THR A 75 5.35 -16.16 2.48
C THR A 75 6.38 -17.05 3.17
N ASP A 76 7.25 -16.48 3.99
CA ASP A 76 8.21 -17.17 4.85
C ASP A 76 8.17 -16.54 6.25
N ASN A 77 8.48 -17.29 7.31
CA ASN A 77 8.47 -16.78 8.69
C ASN A 77 9.62 -15.78 9.03
N GLY A 78 10.45 -15.27 8.11
CA GLY A 78 10.34 -13.94 7.47
C GLY A 78 10.42 -12.70 8.37
N GLU A 79 11.47 -11.88 8.19
CA GLU A 79 11.55 -10.52 8.74
C GLU A 79 10.56 -9.58 8.03
N GLY A 80 9.75 -8.87 8.80
CA GLY A 80 8.87 -7.80 8.32
C GLY A 80 8.32 -6.99 9.48
N TYR A 81 7.55 -5.95 9.17
CA TYR A 81 7.03 -5.05 10.20
C TYR A 81 5.80 -5.66 10.88
N PRO A 82 5.59 -5.43 12.19
CA PRO A 82 4.26 -5.54 12.80
C PRO A 82 3.21 -4.78 11.99
N ASP A 83 1.95 -5.23 11.99
CA ASP A 83 0.91 -4.71 11.08
C ASP A 83 0.69 -3.19 11.26
N ASP A 84 0.78 -2.67 12.48
CA ASP A 84 0.68 -1.24 12.79
C ASP A 84 1.88 -0.44 12.28
N ALA A 85 3.09 -0.92 12.54
CA ALA A 85 4.34 -0.31 12.07
C ALA A 85 4.43 -0.33 10.54
N PHE A 86 3.93 -1.39 9.89
CA PHE A 86 3.86 -1.47 8.43
C PHE A 86 3.04 -0.33 7.83
N PHE A 87 1.82 -0.10 8.35
CA PHE A 87 0.96 0.95 7.82
C PHE A 87 1.46 2.36 8.17
N ASP A 88 2.18 2.53 9.29
CA ASP A 88 2.88 3.79 9.59
C ASP A 88 3.96 4.08 8.56
N VAL A 89 4.89 3.13 8.38
CA VAL A 89 6.00 3.27 7.43
C VAL A 89 5.45 3.49 6.01
N LEU A 90 4.41 2.74 5.61
CA LEU A 90 3.80 2.91 4.29
C LEU A 90 3.19 4.31 4.12
N ALA A 91 2.43 4.80 5.10
CA ALA A 91 1.82 6.14 5.05
C ALA A 91 2.89 7.24 5.02
N GLU A 92 3.95 7.12 5.83
CA GLU A 92 5.09 8.04 5.86
C GLU A 92 5.86 8.06 4.54
N THR A 93 6.00 6.90 3.90
CA THR A 93 6.73 6.76 2.62
C THR A 93 5.95 7.39 1.46
N VAL A 94 4.63 7.18 1.41
CA VAL A 94 3.78 7.74 0.34
C VAL A 94 3.71 9.27 0.42
N ARG A 95 3.73 9.84 1.64
CA ARG A 95 3.63 11.29 1.96
C ARG A 95 2.34 12.00 1.51
N ASP A 96 1.67 11.48 0.49
CA ASP A 96 0.37 11.91 0.01
C ASP A 96 -0.75 11.02 0.57
N ARG A 97 -1.56 11.62 1.45
CA ARG A 97 -2.67 10.93 2.11
C ARG A 97 -3.73 10.43 1.13
N GLU A 98 -4.07 11.20 0.11
CA GLU A 98 -5.15 10.83 -0.81
C GLU A 98 -4.74 9.66 -1.70
N VAL A 99 -3.50 9.68 -2.18
CA VAL A 99 -2.90 8.57 -2.92
C VAL A 99 -2.89 7.30 -2.05
N PHE A 100 -2.42 7.42 -0.80
CA PHE A 100 -2.38 6.30 0.14
C PHE A 100 -3.78 5.69 0.34
N LEU A 101 -4.78 6.51 0.66
CA LEU A 101 -6.13 6.01 0.93
C LEU A 101 -6.79 5.42 -0.31
N ARG A 102 -6.60 6.05 -1.48
CA ARG A 102 -7.11 5.51 -2.76
C ARG A 102 -6.53 4.13 -3.02
N ALA A 103 -5.22 3.95 -2.86
CA ALA A 103 -4.56 2.66 -3.03
C ALA A 103 -5.08 1.62 -2.03
N VAL A 104 -5.15 1.96 -0.73
CA VAL A 104 -5.61 1.05 0.33
C VAL A 104 -7.06 0.63 0.14
N TYR A 105 -7.99 1.56 -0.03
CA TYR A 105 -9.39 1.23 -0.22
C TYR A 105 -9.65 0.56 -1.57
N GLY A 106 -8.91 0.92 -2.61
CA GLY A 106 -8.93 0.25 -3.91
C GLY A 106 -8.51 -1.22 -3.80
N ALA A 107 -7.41 -1.51 -3.09
CA ALA A 107 -6.95 -2.87 -2.85
C ALA A 107 -7.94 -3.69 -2.01
N PHE A 108 -8.51 -3.11 -0.94
CA PHE A 108 -9.56 -3.78 -0.15
C PHE A 108 -10.79 -4.12 -0.99
N ARG A 109 -11.25 -3.20 -1.85
CA ARG A 109 -12.39 -3.45 -2.73
C ARG A 109 -12.13 -4.64 -3.64
N TRP A 110 -10.96 -4.69 -4.25
CA TRP A 110 -10.56 -5.78 -5.14
C TRP A 110 -10.58 -7.14 -4.43
N VAL A 111 -10.04 -7.22 -3.21
CA VAL A 111 -10.03 -8.46 -2.41
C VAL A 111 -11.46 -8.93 -2.11
N ILE A 112 -12.35 -8.02 -1.71
CA ILE A 112 -13.76 -8.33 -1.40
C ILE A 112 -14.51 -8.81 -2.65
N GLU A 113 -14.29 -8.17 -3.80
CA GLU A 113 -14.90 -8.57 -5.06
C GLU A 113 -14.41 -9.95 -5.51
N LYS A 114 -13.11 -10.22 -5.41
CA LYS A 114 -12.54 -11.54 -5.74
C LYS A 114 -12.94 -12.66 -4.78
N ALA A 115 -13.22 -12.35 -3.52
CA ALA A 115 -13.77 -13.33 -2.58
C ALA A 115 -15.18 -13.78 -2.99
N LYS A 116 -16.02 -12.87 -3.51
CA LYS A 116 -17.38 -13.18 -3.96
C LYS A 116 -17.43 -14.04 -5.22
N GLU A 117 -16.42 -13.94 -6.09
CA GLU A 117 -16.33 -14.76 -7.31
C GLU A 117 -15.93 -16.23 -7.03
N ARG A 118 -15.45 -16.55 -5.82
CA ARG A 118 -14.93 -17.88 -5.44
C ARG A 118 -15.90 -18.72 -4.59
N GLY A 119 -17.02 -18.14 -4.17
CA GLY A 119 -18.08 -18.82 -3.40
C GLY A 119 -19.31 -19.09 -4.26
#